data_AF-A0A1M3TYN6-F1
#
_entry.id   AF-A0A1M3TYN6-F1
#
_cell.length_a   1.000
_cell.length_b   1.000
_cell.length_c   1.000
_cell.angle_alpha   90.00
_cell.angle_beta   90.00
_cell.angle_gamma   90.00
#
_symmetry.space_group_name_H-M   'P 1'
#
loop_
_entity.id
_entity.type
_entity.pdbx_description
1 polymer ?
#
loop_
_entity_poly.entity_id
_entity_poly.type
_entity_poly.pdbx_seq_one_letter_code
_entity_poly.pdbx_strand_id
1 'polypeptide(L)'
;MSFATPLDKAEILLEADEFVTKYNLHDSRDLIRKGALLSYDPHDYARVDGLTDDEITALQDDKVELSWSKISLFCALAGLL
;
A
#
# COMPACT_ATOMS: atom_id res chain seq x y z
N MET A 1 16.89 15.56 -6.94
CA MET A 1 16.72 14.55 -5.90
C MET A 1 15.55 14.98 -5.02
N SER A 2 14.41 14.29 -5.09
CA SER A 2 13.32 14.54 -4.14
C SER A 2 13.60 13.72 -2.89
N PHE A 3 13.90 14.40 -1.78
CA PHE A 3 13.95 13.78 -0.46
C PHE A 3 12.50 13.67 0.00
N ALA A 4 11.85 12.55 -0.29
CA ALA A 4 10.58 12.24 0.34
C ALA A 4 10.87 12.14 1.86
N THR A 5 10.35 13.11 2.60
CA THR A 5 10.25 13.00 4.06
C THR A 5 9.54 11.68 4.40
N PRO A 6 9.88 10.99 5.51
CA PRO A 6 9.09 9.87 5.97
C PRO A 6 7.64 10.35 6.13
N LEU A 7 6.75 9.95 5.23
CA LEU A 7 5.34 10.32 5.31
C LEU A 7 4.78 9.67 6.57
N ASP A 8 4.10 10.47 7.37
CA ASP A 8 3.43 9.98 8.57
C ASP A 8 2.36 8.96 8.15
N LYS A 9 2.11 7.95 9.01
CA LYS A 9 1.08 6.93 8.76
C LYS A 9 -0.26 7.58 8.40
N ALA A 10 -0.58 8.70 9.07
CA ALA A 10 -1.79 9.45 8.83
C ALA A 10 -1.89 10.03 7.40
N GLU A 11 -0.77 10.48 6.84
CA GLU A 11 -0.71 11.07 5.49
C GLU A 11 -0.92 10.00 4.41
N ILE A 12 -0.25 8.85 4.55
CA ILE A 12 -0.43 7.70 3.63
C ILE A 12 -1.87 7.20 3.66
N LEU A 13 -2.48 7.13 4.84
CA LEU A 13 -3.87 6.70 4.99
C LEU A 13 -4.88 7.73 4.45
N LEU A 14 -4.56 9.03 4.53
CA LEU A 14 -5.37 10.09 3.95
C LEU A 14 -5.36 9.98 2.42
N GLU A 15 -4.20 9.84 1.79
CA GLU A 15 -4.08 9.65 0.34
C GLU A 15 -4.83 8.40 -0.14
N ALA A 16 -4.72 7.30 0.62
CA ALA A 16 -5.46 6.06 0.35
C ALA A 16 -6.99 6.28 0.42
N ASP A 17 -7.48 7.02 1.42
CA ASP A 17 -8.90 7.34 1.57
C ASP A 17 -9.41 8.29 0.48
N GLU A 18 -8.59 9.27 0.06
CA GLU A 18 -8.90 10.14 -1.08
C GLU A 18 -9.00 9.34 -2.38
N PHE A 19 -8.09 8.39 -2.61
CA PHE A 19 -8.15 7.47 -3.75
C PHE A 19 -9.43 6.63 -3.72
N VAL A 20 -9.75 6.02 -2.58
CA VAL A 20 -10.98 5.25 -2.38
C VAL A 20 -12.22 6.08 -2.72
N THR A 21 -12.27 7.32 -2.22
CA THR A 21 -13.39 8.23 -2.43
C THR A 21 -13.50 8.63 -3.90
N LYS A 22 -12.38 8.98 -4.54
CA LYS A 22 -12.32 9.41 -5.94
C LYS A 22 -12.85 8.35 -6.90
N TYR A 23 -12.59 7.08 -6.61
CA TYR A 23 -12.95 5.95 -7.46
C TYR A 23 -14.14 5.12 -6.93
N ASN A 24 -14.81 5.58 -5.86
CA ASN A 24 -15.92 4.88 -5.21
C ASN A 24 -15.59 3.42 -4.82
N LEU A 25 -14.38 3.18 -4.32
CA LEU A 25 -13.85 1.86 -3.95
C LEU A 25 -14.05 1.52 -2.47
N HIS A 26 -15.14 1.99 -1.86
CA HIS A 26 -15.36 1.92 -0.41
C HIS A 26 -15.29 0.49 0.13
N ASP A 27 -15.75 -0.50 -0.65
CA ASP A 27 -15.69 -1.92 -0.29
C ASP A 27 -14.26 -2.46 -0.17
N SER A 28 -13.30 -1.83 -0.86
CA SER A 28 -11.88 -2.21 -0.88
C SER A 28 -11.00 -1.29 -0.02
N ARG A 29 -11.60 -0.39 0.77
CA ARG A 29 -10.87 0.65 1.52
C ARG A 29 -9.78 0.07 2.41
N ASP A 30 -10.10 -0.96 3.19
CA ASP A 30 -9.15 -1.54 4.14
C ASP A 30 -7.99 -2.23 3.42
N LEU A 31 -8.27 -2.92 2.31
CA LEU A 31 -7.23 -3.51 1.47
C LEU A 31 -6.32 -2.45 0.85
N ILE A 32 -6.89 -1.34 0.36
CA ILE A 32 -6.13 -0.23 -0.23
C ILE A 32 -5.26 0.45 0.83
N ARG A 33 -5.75 0.63 2.06
CA ARG A 33 -4.96 1.18 3.18
C ARG A 33 -3.78 0.29 3.56
N LYS A 34 -4.01 -1.03 3.68
CA LYS A 34 -2.93 -2.01 3.91
C LYS A 34 -1.88 -1.94 2.79
N GLY A 35 -2.35 -1.97 1.54
CA GLY A 35 -1.48 -1.88 0.36
C GLY A 35 -0.68 -0.57 0.30
N ALA A 36 -1.28 0.56 0.68
CA ALA A 36 -0.60 1.86 0.69
C ALA A 36 0.55 1.89 1.72
N LEU A 37 0.32 1.38 2.92
CA LEU A 37 1.36 1.29 3.95
C LEU A 37 2.50 0.37 3.52
N LEU A 38 2.19 -0.81 3.00
CA LEU A 38 3.18 -1.78 2.50
C LEU A 38 3.92 -1.27 1.25
N SER A 39 3.25 -0.49 0.39
CA SER A 39 3.89 0.12 -0.78
C SER A 39 4.89 1.21 -0.40
N TYR A 40 4.69 1.87 0.74
CA TYR A 40 5.58 2.90 1.23
C TYR A 40 6.78 2.31 1.97
N ASP A 41 6.54 1.36 2.87
CA ASP A 41 7.59 0.57 3.51
C ASP A 41 7.16 -0.90 3.67
N PRO A 42 7.65 -1.80 2.79
CA PRO A 42 7.31 -3.22 2.85
C PRO A 42 7.79 -3.93 4.12
N HIS A 43 8.82 -3.39 4.79
CA HIS A 43 9.42 -3.99 5.98
C HIS A 43 8.77 -3.49 7.27
N ASP A 44 7.95 -2.43 7.20
CA ASP A 44 7.19 -1.86 8.31
C ASP A 44 5.75 -2.40 8.36
N TYR A 45 5.58 -3.71 8.15
CA TYR A 45 4.28 -4.37 8.24
C TYR A 45 3.70 -4.32 9.67
N ALA A 46 4.52 -4.07 10.69
CA ALA A 46 4.09 -3.85 12.07
C ALA A 46 3.18 -2.62 12.22
N ARG A 47 3.29 -1.64 11.34
CA ARG A 47 2.46 -0.43 11.34
C ARG A 47 1.10 -0.63 10.65
N VAL A 48 0.88 -1.78 10.02
CA VAL A 48 -0.36 -2.14 9.31
C VAL A 48 -1.30 -2.89 10.24
N ASP A 49 -2.42 -2.26 10.58
CA ASP A 49 -3.42 -2.87 11.47
C ASP A 49 -4.21 -3.97 10.72
N GLY A 50 -4.44 -5.10 11.41
CA GLY A 50 -5.33 -6.16 10.93
C GLY A 50 -4.77 -7.06 9.83
N LEU A 51 -3.44 -7.15 9.67
CA LEU A 51 -2.84 -8.24 8.90
C LEU A 51 -3.08 -9.58 9.60
N THR A 52 -3.38 -10.60 8.82
CA THR A 52 -3.46 -11.99 9.27
C THR A 52 -2.07 -12.61 9.38
N ASP A 53 -1.93 -13.67 10.17
CA ASP A 53 -0.65 -14.38 10.33
C ASP A 53 -0.11 -14.91 8.99
N ASP A 54 -1.01 -15.33 8.08
CA ASP A 54 -0.67 -15.78 6.73
C ASP A 54 -0.12 -14.61 5.89
N GLU A 55 -0.73 -13.43 5.96
CA GLU A 55 -0.24 -12.21 5.28
C GLU A 55 1.12 -11.77 5.85
N ILE A 56 1.31 -11.82 7.17
CA ILE A 56 2.59 -11.49 7.81
C ILE A 56 3.67 -12.48 7.38
N THR A 57 3.37 -13.77 7.38
CA THR A 57 4.30 -14.83 6.95
C THR A 57 4.70 -14.64 5.49
N ALA A 58 3.75 -14.28 4.62
CA ALA A 58 4.03 -13.97 3.22
C ALA A 58 4.91 -12.73 3.03
N LEU A 59 4.81 -11.74 3.93
CA LEU A 59 5.63 -10.53 3.92
C LEU A 59 7.04 -10.75 4.50
N GLN A 60 7.22 -11.75 5.37
CA GLN A 60 8.52 -12.10 5.97
C GLN A 60 9.40 -12.96 5.06
N ASP A 61 8.84 -13.60 4.03
CA ASP A 61 9.61 -14.35 3.06
C ASP A 61 10.30 -13.37 2.09
N ASP A 62 11.59 -13.10 2.33
CA ASP A 62 12.50 -12.26 1.53
C ASP A 62 12.52 -12.59 0.01
N LYS A 63 11.80 -13.62 -0.44
CA LYS A 63 11.60 -13.95 -1.85
C LYS A 63 10.52 -13.14 -2.55
N VAL A 64 9.80 -12.31 -1.82
CA VAL A 64 8.89 -11.32 -2.40
C VAL A 64 9.75 -10.15 -2.93
N GLU A 65 10.53 -10.45 -3.98
CA GLU A 65 10.99 -9.49 -4.98
C GLU A 65 9.74 -8.97 -5.70
N LEU A 66 8.93 -8.19 -4.98
CA LEU A 66 7.97 -7.26 -5.56
C LEU A 66 8.82 -6.20 -6.26
N SER A 67 9.35 -6.58 -7.41
CA SER A 67 9.96 -5.67 -8.37
C SER A 67 9.04 -4.47 -8.43
N TRP A 68 9.50 -3.34 -7.94
CA TRP A 68 8.72 -2.12 -7.78
C TRP A 68 8.07 -1.68 -9.12
N SER A 69 8.67 -2.12 -10.23
CA SER A 69 8.10 -2.05 -11.60
C SER A 69 6.75 -2.75 -11.77
N LYS A 70 6.44 -3.82 -11.01
CA LYS A 70 5.18 -4.55 -11.08
C LYS A 70 4.06 -3.90 -10.26
N ILE A 71 4.37 -3.32 -9.09
CA ILE A 71 3.37 -2.58 -8.29
C ILE A 71 2.93 -1.30 -9.01
N SER A 72 3.88 -0.57 -9.62
CA SER A 72 3.58 0.60 -10.45
C SER A 72 2.64 0.30 -11.62
N LEU A 73 2.62 -0.95 -12.11
CA LEU A 73 1.77 -1.36 -13.23
C LEU A 73 0.29 -1.50 -12.80
N PHE A 74 0.03 -1.89 -11.55
CA PHE A 74 -1.34 -1.97 -11.03
C PHE A 74 -1.93 -0.57 -10.78
N CYS A 75 -1.13 0.38 -10.28
CA CYS A 75 -1.59 1.77 -10.09
C CYS A 75 -1.79 2.51 -11.42
N ALA A 76 -0.95 2.26 -12.43
CA ALA A 76 -1.07 2.90 -13.74
C ALA A 76 -2.32 2.45 -14.52
N LEU A 77 -2.75 1.19 -14.36
CA LEU A 77 -3.94 0.67 -15.04
C LEU A 77 -5.25 1.17 -14.43
N ALA A 78 -5.28 1.49 -13.14
CA ALA A 78 -6.44 2.12 -12.49
C ALA A 78 -6.67 3.59 -12.90
N GLY A 79 -5.65 4.24 -13.48
CA GLY A 79 -5.75 5.61 -13.99
C GLY A 79 -6.18 5.72 -15.45
N LEU A 80 -6.43 4.61 -16.14
CA LEU A 80 -6.67 4.58 -17.60
C LEU A 80 -8.03 3.98 -18.01
N LEU A 81 -8.90 3.68 -17.04
CA LEU A 81 -10.30 3.26 -17.23
C LEU A 81 -11.25 4.31 -16.67
#